data_AF-A0A3S0PQ07-F1
#
_entry.id   AF-A0A3S0PQ07-F1
#
_cell.length_a   1.000
_cell.length_b   1.000
_cell.length_c   1.000
_cell.angle_alpha   90.00
_cell.angle_beta   90.00
_cell.angle_gamma   90.00
#
_symmetry.space_group_name_H-M   'P 1'
#
loop_
_entity.id
_entity.type
_entity.pdbx_description
1 polymer ?
#
loop_
_entity_poly.entity_id
_entity_poly.type
_entity_poly.pdbx_seq_one_letter_code
_entity_poly.pdbx_strand_id
1 'polypeptide(L)'
;MNQGTPATIGRYRIDGVLGEGAMSIVYAGFDPEIQRQVAIKCLHDNFAEDSDYRQRFLVEARAAGHLTHPHIVTIFDTGETEDGRPYIAMEKLPGETLAHHVATHGMPSASALLELATQLANALHYAHSQGVIHHDIKPDNIMLLDGWHAKIADFGIAERRSARAKPSAAMLGKIGGTPNYMSPERLRGDRADARSDLFSLGVVLFWLVSGRLPWSYTGDVERFLRQRQRLPEPPLKPLDPATPPILIDIIRTLMAAAPEGRYQSGAEVAEDLRLARRSFERSREELPYPRLQSLGLRWAASLGAAVVVVLLLGMLAIYGVQRVAVTGLAQDFGSSLGQNIARDAAENIVMGDHAATRALVQDIANNAQIDYLAIADRDGKIIASTQFGEDGQNLQASAGTAMRQLSNDIASYHARLAGTHGLQNALVFEVPIRYQTKTVGHLRLGVSEAPLQAAQNTALGVIGLVLLTTLAAVLLTAYWLFRRLRGALDLVVASLLRVARGDHQHRIRIVRRDELGRVFAAFNLMGEALETQNEPVAVVSEVPKPHVVLQPTQILPAP
;
A
#
# COMPACT_ATOMS: atom_id res chain seq x y z
N MET A 1 16.04 -57.42 -9.89
CA MET A 1 15.78 -58.38 -10.99
C MET A 1 14.89 -57.65 -11.98
N ASN A 2 15.35 -57.43 -13.22
CA ASN A 2 14.52 -56.87 -14.29
C ASN A 2 13.44 -57.92 -14.63
N GLN A 3 12.26 -57.81 -14.04
CA GLN A 3 11.08 -58.48 -14.61
C GLN A 3 10.80 -57.75 -15.93
N GLY A 4 10.94 -58.45 -17.06
CA GLY A 4 10.69 -57.87 -18.38
C GLY A 4 9.25 -57.34 -18.48
N THR A 5 9.07 -56.25 -19.20
CA THR A 5 7.75 -55.68 -19.49
C THR A 5 6.82 -56.78 -20.02
N PRO A 6 5.67 -57.06 -19.38
CA PRO A 6 4.75 -58.11 -19.83
C PRO A 6 4.26 -57.79 -21.24
N ALA A 7 4.08 -58.81 -22.08
CA ALA A 7 3.56 -58.59 -23.44
C ALA A 7 2.08 -58.15 -23.43
N THR A 8 1.31 -58.65 -22.46
CA THR A 8 -0.12 -58.39 -22.29
C THR A 8 -0.49 -58.26 -20.82
N ILE A 9 -1.50 -57.43 -20.52
CA ILE A 9 -2.17 -57.36 -19.22
C ILE A 9 -3.67 -57.42 -19.47
N GLY A 10 -4.34 -58.46 -18.95
CA GLY A 10 -5.72 -58.76 -19.34
C GLY A 10 -5.84 -58.89 -20.86
N ARG A 11 -6.79 -58.17 -21.48
CA ARG A 11 -6.93 -58.11 -22.94
C ARG A 11 -5.99 -57.13 -23.64
N TYR A 12 -5.28 -56.30 -22.89
CA TYR A 12 -4.52 -55.19 -23.45
C TYR A 12 -3.11 -55.63 -23.85
N ARG A 13 -2.68 -55.22 -25.04
CA ARG A 13 -1.28 -55.35 -25.45
C ARG A 13 -0.47 -54.23 -24.80
N ILE A 14 0.71 -54.54 -24.26
CA ILE A 14 1.59 -53.55 -23.66
C ILE A 14 2.62 -53.07 -24.69
N ASP A 15 2.66 -51.76 -24.89
CA ASP A 15 3.57 -51.10 -25.83
C ASP A 15 4.83 -50.56 -25.11
N GLY A 16 4.80 -50.41 -23.78
CA GLY A 16 5.95 -49.96 -22.98
C GLY A 16 5.56 -49.50 -21.57
N VAL A 17 6.53 -48.96 -20.82
CA VAL A 17 6.32 -48.37 -19.48
C VAL A 17 6.21 -46.86 -19.61
N LEU A 18 5.15 -46.27 -19.04
CA LEU A 18 4.95 -44.81 -18.95
C LEU A 18 5.55 -44.23 -17.67
N GLY A 19 5.50 -44.98 -16.57
CA GLY A 19 6.07 -44.55 -15.30
C GLY A 19 6.02 -45.66 -14.26
N GLU A 20 6.95 -45.61 -13.32
CA GLU A 20 7.05 -46.58 -12.23
C GLU A 20 7.03 -45.83 -10.90
N GLY A 21 6.01 -46.09 -10.08
CA GLY A 21 5.87 -45.53 -8.74
C GLY A 21 6.21 -46.55 -7.66
N ALA A 22 6.14 -46.13 -6.39
CA ALA A 22 6.45 -46.98 -5.26
C ALA A 22 5.49 -48.18 -5.10
N MET A 23 4.21 -48.01 -5.47
CA MET A 23 3.15 -49.01 -5.27
C MET A 23 2.69 -49.69 -6.57
N SER A 24 2.89 -49.01 -7.70
CA SER A 24 2.33 -49.42 -8.98
C SER A 24 3.22 -49.01 -10.13
N ILE A 25 3.10 -49.74 -11.23
CA ILE A 25 3.68 -49.42 -12.53
C ILE A 25 2.56 -49.06 -13.52
N VAL A 26 2.80 -48.04 -14.34
CA VAL A 26 1.87 -47.58 -15.37
C VAL A 26 2.47 -47.93 -16.73
N TYR A 27 1.74 -48.73 -17.49
CA TYR A 27 2.11 -49.17 -18.82
C TYR A 27 1.35 -48.38 -19.89
N ALA A 28 2.02 -48.13 -21.03
CA ALA A 28 1.34 -47.79 -22.27
C ALA A 28 0.79 -49.07 -22.87
N GLY A 29 -0.47 -49.07 -23.27
CA GLY A 29 -1.08 -50.22 -23.91
C GLY A 29 -2.06 -49.87 -25.01
N PHE A 30 -2.55 -50.92 -25.65
CA PHE A 30 -3.53 -50.87 -26.72
C PHE A 30 -4.65 -51.86 -26.43
N ASP A 31 -5.90 -51.39 -26.47
CA ASP A 31 -7.10 -52.21 -26.40
C ASP A 31 -7.43 -52.72 -27.82
N PRO A 32 -7.22 -54.02 -28.13
CA PRO A 32 -7.42 -54.55 -29.47
C PRO A 32 -8.90 -54.67 -29.85
N GLU A 33 -9.81 -54.75 -28.87
CA GLU A 33 -11.25 -54.98 -29.14
C GLU A 33 -11.93 -53.72 -29.68
N ILE A 34 -11.56 -52.56 -29.13
CA ILE A 34 -12.11 -51.25 -29.50
C ILE A 34 -11.07 -50.32 -30.12
N GLN A 35 -9.88 -50.86 -30.43
CA GLN A 35 -8.79 -50.23 -31.18
C GLN A 35 -8.36 -48.85 -30.65
N ARG A 36 -8.05 -48.75 -29.35
CA ARG A 36 -7.61 -47.48 -28.73
C ARG A 36 -6.37 -47.63 -27.87
N GLN A 37 -5.64 -46.52 -27.74
CA GLN A 37 -4.52 -46.41 -26.80
C GLN A 37 -5.03 -46.20 -25.37
N VAL A 38 -4.42 -46.87 -24.40
CA VAL A 38 -4.77 -46.85 -22.98
C VAL A 38 -3.52 -46.74 -22.10
N ALA A 39 -3.70 -46.21 -20.89
CA ALA A 39 -2.74 -46.34 -19.82
C ALA A 39 -3.23 -47.40 -18.84
N ILE A 40 -2.34 -48.28 -18.40
CA ILE A 40 -2.70 -49.42 -17.54
C ILE A 40 -1.87 -49.34 -16.26
N LYS A 41 -2.54 -49.01 -15.16
CA LYS A 41 -1.91 -48.97 -13.84
C LYS A 41 -2.06 -50.33 -13.18
N CYS A 42 -0.95 -50.97 -12.85
CA CYS A 42 -0.90 -52.28 -12.21
C CYS A 42 -0.13 -52.19 -10.88
N LEU A 43 -0.58 -52.87 -9.84
CA LEU A 43 0.15 -52.93 -8.57
C LEU A 43 1.43 -53.77 -8.70
N HIS A 44 2.47 -53.40 -7.95
CA HIS A 44 3.64 -54.26 -7.77
C HIS A 44 3.28 -55.50 -6.93
N ASP A 45 3.98 -56.62 -7.17
CA ASP A 45 3.71 -57.93 -6.56
C ASP A 45 3.58 -57.85 -5.03
N ASN A 46 4.53 -57.17 -4.37
CA ASN A 46 4.57 -57.01 -2.92
C ASN A 46 3.33 -56.31 -2.33
N PHE A 47 2.64 -55.48 -3.12
CA PHE A 47 1.42 -54.80 -2.69
C PHE A 47 0.16 -55.57 -3.12
N ALA A 48 0.24 -56.38 -4.17
CA ALA A 48 -0.86 -57.22 -4.62
C ALA A 48 -1.11 -58.44 -3.71
N GLU A 49 -0.08 -58.92 -2.99
CA GLU A 49 -0.20 -59.99 -1.99
C GLU A 49 -1.02 -59.58 -0.75
N ASP A 50 -1.10 -58.27 -0.46
CA ASP A 50 -1.90 -57.76 0.65
C ASP A 50 -3.36 -57.57 0.21
N SER A 51 -4.23 -58.43 0.74
CA SER A 51 -5.67 -58.43 0.43
C SER A 51 -6.35 -57.09 0.70
N ASP A 52 -5.86 -56.33 1.69
CA ASP A 52 -6.41 -55.02 2.01
C ASP A 52 -6.10 -54.00 0.91
N TYR A 53 -4.88 -54.02 0.36
CA TYR A 53 -4.50 -53.13 -0.74
C TYR A 53 -5.22 -53.49 -2.04
N ARG A 54 -5.30 -54.79 -2.37
CA ARG A 54 -6.01 -55.26 -3.57
C ARG A 54 -7.50 -54.88 -3.55
N GLN A 55 -8.18 -55.09 -2.43
CA GLN A 55 -9.60 -54.77 -2.31
C GLN A 55 -9.84 -53.26 -2.39
N ARG A 56 -8.98 -52.44 -1.78
CA ARG A 56 -9.09 -50.97 -1.82
C ARG A 56 -8.89 -50.43 -3.23
N PHE A 57 -7.84 -50.88 -3.90
CA PHE A 57 -7.52 -50.52 -5.29
C PHE A 57 -8.71 -50.72 -6.23
N LEU A 58 -9.40 -51.86 -6.14
CA LEU A 58 -10.58 -52.15 -6.96
C LEU A 58 -11.82 -51.34 -6.53
N VAL A 59 -12.03 -51.12 -5.24
CA VAL A 59 -13.17 -50.32 -4.74
C VAL A 59 -13.04 -48.85 -5.18
N GLU A 60 -11.85 -48.28 -5.10
CA GLU A 60 -11.59 -46.88 -5.49
C GLU A 60 -11.68 -46.70 -7.00
N ALA A 61 -11.16 -47.65 -7.77
CA ALA A 61 -11.33 -47.66 -9.22
C ALA A 61 -12.81 -47.72 -9.64
N ARG A 62 -13.64 -48.52 -8.96
CA ARG A 62 -15.09 -48.57 -9.20
C ARG A 62 -15.80 -47.28 -8.79
N ALA A 63 -15.41 -46.68 -7.67
CA ALA A 63 -15.96 -45.41 -7.22
C ALA A 63 -15.66 -44.27 -8.20
N ALA A 64 -14.45 -44.22 -8.75
CA ALA A 64 -14.08 -43.24 -9.76
C ALA A 64 -14.55 -43.62 -11.19
N GLY A 65 -14.87 -44.89 -11.44
CA GLY A 65 -15.17 -45.43 -12.78
C GLY A 65 -16.41 -44.83 -13.46
N HIS A 66 -17.33 -44.25 -12.71
CA HIS A 66 -18.51 -43.58 -13.27
C HIS A 66 -18.33 -42.06 -13.45
N LEU A 67 -17.17 -41.50 -13.07
CA LEU A 67 -16.89 -40.08 -13.23
C LEU A 67 -16.56 -39.80 -14.70
N THR A 68 -17.32 -38.90 -15.32
CA THR A 68 -17.06 -38.41 -16.67
C THR A 68 -17.00 -36.89 -16.65
N HIS A 69 -15.80 -36.33 -16.71
CA HIS A 69 -15.58 -34.89 -16.66
C HIS A 69 -14.34 -34.51 -17.47
N PRO A 70 -14.35 -33.37 -18.19
CA PRO A 70 -13.21 -32.95 -19.03
C PRO A 70 -11.90 -32.76 -18.26
N HIS A 71 -11.97 -32.57 -16.94
CA HIS A 71 -10.80 -32.37 -16.07
C HIS A 71 -10.56 -33.53 -15.09
N ILE A 72 -11.10 -34.72 -15.37
CA ILE A 72 -10.85 -35.96 -14.61
C ILE A 72 -10.43 -37.04 -15.59
N VAL A 73 -9.42 -37.83 -15.23
CA VAL A 73 -9.00 -39.00 -16.02
C VAL A 73 -10.11 -40.04 -16.02
N THR A 74 -10.52 -40.43 -17.23
CA THR A 74 -11.55 -41.44 -17.43
C THR A 74 -10.98 -42.84 -17.21
N ILE A 75 -11.57 -43.57 -16.27
CA ILE A 75 -11.31 -45.00 -16.07
C ILE A 75 -12.22 -45.78 -17.01
N PHE A 76 -11.64 -46.74 -17.71
CA PHE A 76 -12.36 -47.55 -18.69
C PHE A 76 -12.71 -48.93 -18.18
N ASP A 77 -11.79 -49.56 -17.46
CA ASP A 77 -11.94 -50.95 -17.02
C ASP A 77 -11.06 -51.23 -15.82
N THR A 78 -11.40 -52.28 -15.08
CA THR A 78 -10.60 -52.82 -13.98
C THR A 78 -10.59 -54.33 -14.09
N GLY A 79 -9.44 -54.95 -13.87
CA GLY A 79 -9.35 -56.41 -13.93
C GLY A 79 -8.19 -56.93 -13.09
N GLU A 80 -7.87 -58.19 -13.33
CA GLU A 80 -6.74 -58.86 -12.70
C GLU A 80 -5.86 -59.47 -13.79
N THR A 81 -4.56 -59.40 -13.58
CA THR A 81 -3.56 -60.05 -14.43
C THR A 81 -3.59 -61.57 -14.21
N GLU A 82 -2.91 -62.34 -15.07
CA GLU A 82 -2.84 -63.81 -14.93
C GLU A 82 -2.19 -64.25 -13.61
N ASP A 83 -1.26 -63.45 -13.10
CA ASP A 83 -0.61 -63.60 -11.79
C ASP A 83 -1.42 -62.98 -10.63
N GLY A 84 -2.66 -62.53 -10.88
CA GLY A 84 -3.62 -62.12 -9.86
C GLY A 84 -3.46 -60.69 -9.34
N ARG A 85 -2.67 -59.85 -10.00
CA ARG A 85 -2.48 -58.45 -9.62
C ARG A 85 -3.60 -57.59 -10.19
N PRO A 86 -4.21 -56.70 -9.41
CA PRO A 86 -5.25 -55.84 -9.93
C PRO A 86 -4.66 -54.76 -10.86
N TYR A 87 -5.39 -54.46 -11.93
CA TYR A 87 -5.06 -53.37 -12.84
C TYR A 87 -6.26 -52.46 -13.12
N ILE A 88 -5.97 -51.22 -13.49
CA ILE A 88 -6.94 -50.23 -13.95
C ILE A 88 -6.51 -49.78 -15.35
N ALA A 89 -7.38 -49.94 -16.33
CA ALA A 89 -7.22 -49.36 -17.65
C ALA A 89 -7.92 -48.00 -17.69
N MET A 90 -7.19 -46.97 -18.11
CA MET A 90 -7.65 -45.58 -18.14
C MET A 90 -7.20 -44.89 -19.44
N GLU A 91 -7.73 -43.69 -19.68
CA GLU A 91 -7.31 -42.90 -20.83
C GLU A 91 -5.80 -42.60 -20.79
N LYS A 92 -5.12 -42.81 -21.93
CA LYS A 92 -3.72 -42.44 -22.09
C LYS A 92 -3.64 -40.96 -22.45
N LEU A 93 -3.07 -40.16 -21.56
CA LEU A 93 -2.85 -38.74 -21.80
C LEU A 93 -1.48 -38.52 -22.47
N PRO A 94 -1.39 -37.65 -23.51
CA PRO A 94 -0.14 -37.38 -24.21
C PRO A 94 0.80 -36.43 -23.46
N GLY A 95 0.31 -35.78 -22.40
CA GLY A 95 1.03 -34.73 -21.68
C GLY A 95 1.82 -35.22 -20.46
N GLU A 96 2.26 -34.26 -19.65
CA GLU A 96 3.14 -34.48 -18.48
C GLU A 96 2.46 -34.09 -17.16
N THR A 97 3.04 -34.44 -16.01
CA THR A 97 2.51 -34.01 -14.71
C THR A 97 2.78 -32.53 -14.48
N LEU A 98 1.93 -31.85 -13.70
CA LEU A 98 2.14 -30.47 -13.29
C LEU A 98 3.47 -30.29 -12.55
N ALA A 99 3.88 -31.31 -11.78
CA ALA A 99 5.20 -31.34 -11.13
C ALA A 99 6.34 -31.26 -12.14
N HIS A 100 6.31 -32.11 -13.18
CA HIS A 100 7.34 -32.14 -14.22
C HIS A 100 7.32 -30.86 -15.06
N HIS A 101 6.13 -30.39 -15.44
CA HIS A 101 5.98 -29.20 -16.26
C HIS A 101 6.57 -27.96 -15.59
N VAL A 102 6.27 -27.75 -14.31
CA VAL A 102 6.81 -26.60 -13.56
C VAL A 102 8.32 -26.72 -13.35
N ALA A 103 8.83 -27.93 -13.18
CA ALA A 103 10.28 -28.16 -13.07
C ALA A 103 11.02 -27.85 -14.38
N THR A 104 10.42 -28.13 -15.53
CA THR A 104 11.03 -27.97 -16.86
C THR A 104 10.81 -26.56 -17.44
N HIS A 105 9.60 -26.01 -17.30
CA HIS A 105 9.16 -24.77 -17.97
C HIS A 105 8.99 -23.58 -17.01
N GLY A 106 9.04 -23.81 -15.70
CA GLY A 106 8.84 -22.78 -14.68
C GLY A 106 7.39 -22.58 -14.24
N MET A 107 7.15 -21.53 -13.45
CA MET A 107 5.85 -21.25 -12.85
C MET A 107 4.85 -20.67 -13.87
N PRO A 108 3.53 -20.95 -13.72
CA PRO A 108 2.50 -20.36 -14.57
C PRO A 108 2.45 -18.84 -14.48
N SER A 109 1.99 -18.19 -15.56
CA SER A 109 1.49 -16.81 -15.49
C SER A 109 0.22 -16.74 -14.62
N ALA A 110 -0.10 -15.57 -14.07
CA ALA A 110 -1.33 -15.40 -13.28
C ALA A 110 -2.62 -15.79 -14.05
N SER A 111 -2.68 -15.54 -15.36
CA SER A 111 -3.82 -15.95 -16.21
C SER A 111 -3.96 -17.46 -16.26
N ALA A 112 -2.85 -18.14 -16.56
CA ALA A 112 -2.78 -19.60 -16.64
C ALA A 112 -3.12 -20.26 -15.31
N LEU A 113 -2.61 -19.69 -14.21
CA LEU A 113 -2.88 -20.18 -12.86
C LEU A 113 -4.36 -20.10 -12.50
N LEU A 114 -5.03 -18.98 -12.81
CA LEU A 114 -6.46 -18.81 -12.56
C LEU A 114 -7.30 -19.79 -13.39
N GLU A 115 -6.90 -20.04 -14.63
CA GLU A 115 -7.54 -21.03 -15.49
C GLU A 115 -7.37 -22.45 -14.92
N LEU A 116 -6.14 -22.85 -14.63
CA LEU A 116 -5.80 -24.14 -14.01
C LEU A 116 -6.59 -24.35 -12.71
N ALA A 117 -6.56 -23.38 -11.79
CA ALA A 117 -7.27 -23.44 -10.52
C ALA A 117 -8.78 -23.64 -10.72
N THR A 118 -9.37 -22.95 -11.70
CA THR A 118 -10.80 -23.06 -12.02
C THR A 118 -11.15 -24.45 -12.55
N GLN A 119 -10.32 -25.01 -13.44
CA GLN A 119 -10.51 -26.36 -13.97
C GLN A 119 -10.48 -27.41 -12.85
N LEU A 120 -9.49 -27.33 -11.96
CA LEU A 120 -9.32 -28.24 -10.82
C LEU A 120 -10.47 -28.10 -9.80
N ALA A 121 -10.89 -26.88 -9.49
CA ALA A 121 -12.01 -26.63 -8.57
C ALA A 121 -13.33 -27.21 -9.10
N ASN A 122 -13.61 -27.06 -10.40
CA ASN A 122 -14.80 -27.67 -11.03
C ASN A 122 -14.72 -29.20 -11.04
N ALA A 123 -13.54 -29.77 -11.32
CA ALA A 123 -13.34 -31.22 -11.29
C ALA A 123 -13.60 -31.81 -9.90
N LEU A 124 -13.04 -31.17 -8.86
CA LEU A 124 -13.27 -31.57 -7.47
C LEU A 124 -14.73 -31.44 -7.09
N HIS A 125 -15.39 -30.33 -7.44
CA HIS A 125 -16.82 -30.16 -7.19
C HIS A 125 -17.66 -31.28 -7.83
N TYR A 126 -17.39 -31.61 -9.09
CA TYR A 126 -18.08 -32.69 -9.79
C TYR A 126 -17.87 -34.02 -9.06
N ALA A 127 -16.64 -34.42 -8.76
CA ALA A 127 -16.36 -35.66 -8.04
C ALA A 127 -17.04 -35.70 -6.66
N HIS A 128 -16.97 -34.61 -5.89
CA HIS A 128 -17.59 -34.50 -4.57
C HIS A 128 -19.12 -34.60 -4.65
N SER A 129 -19.75 -34.01 -5.67
CA SER A 129 -21.20 -34.13 -5.90
C SER A 129 -21.64 -35.57 -6.19
N GLN A 130 -20.72 -36.38 -6.71
CA GLN A 130 -20.89 -37.80 -6.99
C GLN A 130 -20.49 -38.69 -5.79
N GLY A 131 -20.15 -38.09 -4.65
CA GLY A 131 -19.75 -38.82 -3.44
C GLY A 131 -18.32 -39.38 -3.47
N VAL A 132 -17.51 -38.97 -4.45
CA VAL A 132 -16.12 -39.42 -4.61
C VAL A 132 -15.18 -38.35 -4.08
N ILE A 133 -14.33 -38.71 -3.12
CA ILE A 133 -13.29 -37.83 -2.55
C ILE A 133 -11.94 -38.34 -3.02
N HIS A 134 -11.08 -37.45 -3.51
CA HIS A 134 -9.82 -37.81 -4.16
C HIS A 134 -8.72 -38.21 -3.19
N HIS A 135 -8.60 -37.54 -2.04
CA HIS A 135 -7.66 -37.85 -0.97
C HIS A 135 -6.16 -37.54 -1.19
N ASP A 136 -5.69 -37.44 -2.42
CA ASP A 136 -4.26 -37.23 -2.74
C ASP A 136 -4.05 -36.19 -3.85
N ILE A 137 -4.68 -35.02 -3.72
CA ILE A 137 -4.43 -33.92 -4.64
C ILE A 137 -3.02 -33.36 -4.43
N LYS A 138 -2.19 -33.49 -5.46
CA LYS A 138 -0.80 -33.02 -5.50
C LYS A 138 -0.35 -32.82 -6.96
N PRO A 139 0.76 -32.11 -7.22
CA PRO A 139 1.21 -31.83 -8.59
C PRO A 139 1.52 -33.07 -9.43
N ASP A 140 1.91 -34.19 -8.81
CA ASP A 140 2.16 -35.46 -9.51
C ASP A 140 0.89 -36.13 -10.03
N ASN A 141 -0.27 -35.85 -9.42
CA ASN A 141 -1.57 -36.43 -9.79
C ASN A 141 -2.40 -35.47 -10.67
N ILE A 142 -1.80 -34.38 -11.14
CA ILE A 142 -2.43 -33.42 -12.05
C ILE A 142 -1.68 -33.49 -13.37
N MET A 143 -2.35 -33.97 -14.42
CA MET A 143 -1.80 -34.10 -15.77
C MET A 143 -2.11 -32.84 -16.58
N LEU A 144 -1.12 -32.29 -17.26
CA LEU A 144 -1.26 -31.18 -18.21
C LEU A 144 -1.12 -31.73 -19.63
N LEU A 145 -2.14 -31.55 -20.46
CA LEU A 145 -2.17 -32.07 -21.83
C LEU A 145 -1.52 -31.07 -22.81
N ASP A 146 -2.25 -29.99 -23.09
CA ASP A 146 -1.83 -28.89 -23.96
C ASP A 146 -2.04 -27.57 -23.21
N GLY A 147 -0.99 -26.73 -23.19
CA GLY A 147 -1.02 -25.48 -22.42
C GLY A 147 -1.36 -25.72 -20.94
N TRP A 148 -2.42 -25.09 -20.44
CA TRP A 148 -2.89 -25.22 -19.05
C TRP A 148 -4.19 -26.03 -18.94
N HIS A 149 -4.45 -26.93 -19.89
CA HIS A 149 -5.56 -27.87 -19.80
C HIS A 149 -5.19 -29.06 -18.89
N ALA A 150 -5.81 -29.09 -17.71
CA ALA A 150 -5.49 -30.02 -16.65
C ALA A 150 -6.54 -31.12 -16.49
N LYS A 151 -6.07 -32.33 -16.18
CA LYS A 151 -6.89 -33.46 -15.74
C LYS A 151 -6.35 -34.02 -14.43
N ILE A 152 -7.26 -34.26 -13.49
CA ILE A 152 -6.96 -34.91 -12.22
C ILE A 152 -6.90 -36.43 -12.46
N ALA A 153 -5.76 -37.03 -12.15
CA ALA A 153 -5.50 -38.46 -12.24
C ALA A 153 -5.44 -39.07 -10.82
N ASP A 154 -5.49 -40.41 -10.74
CA ASP A 154 -5.23 -41.12 -9.49
C ASP A 154 -6.16 -40.75 -8.32
N PHE A 155 -7.47 -40.72 -8.58
CA PHE A 155 -8.48 -40.67 -7.51
C PHE A 155 -8.19 -41.79 -6.50
N GLY A 156 -7.87 -41.37 -5.28
CA GLY A 156 -6.98 -42.07 -4.36
C GLY A 156 -7.27 -43.55 -4.27
N ILE A 157 -6.26 -44.33 -4.67
CA ILE A 157 -6.14 -45.79 -4.54
C ILE A 157 -5.69 -46.21 -3.11
N ALA A 158 -5.74 -45.27 -2.17
CA ALA A 158 -5.58 -45.55 -0.76
C ALA A 158 -6.21 -44.43 0.05
N GLU A 159 -7.17 -44.76 0.92
CA GLU A 159 -7.01 -44.66 2.38
C GLU A 159 -8.36 -44.51 3.08
N ARG A 160 -9.32 -45.42 2.84
CA ARG A 160 -10.34 -45.71 3.86
C ARG A 160 -9.71 -46.56 4.96
N ARG A 161 -9.02 -45.92 5.91
CA ARG A 161 -8.71 -46.58 7.18
C ARG A 161 -10.01 -46.74 7.97
N SER A 162 -10.30 -47.97 8.38
CA SER A 162 -11.22 -48.24 9.48
C SER A 162 -10.83 -47.38 10.67
N ALA A 163 -11.80 -46.66 11.24
CA ALA A 163 -11.65 -45.65 12.29
C ALA A 163 -11.16 -46.17 13.67
N ARG A 164 -10.26 -47.16 13.71
CA ARG A 164 -9.92 -47.89 14.95
C ARG A 164 -8.42 -47.99 15.28
N ALA A 165 -7.50 -47.47 14.45
CA ALA A 165 -6.07 -47.50 14.76
C ALA A 165 -5.37 -46.15 14.49
N LYS A 166 -4.69 -45.63 15.52
CA LYS A 166 -3.81 -44.45 15.40
C LYS A 166 -2.67 -44.78 14.42
N PRO A 167 -2.39 -43.92 13.42
CA PRO A 167 -1.22 -44.11 12.56
C PRO A 167 0.07 -44.05 13.39
N SER A 168 0.95 -45.04 13.27
CA SER A 168 2.32 -44.91 13.78
C SER A 168 3.14 -44.04 12.83
N ALA A 169 4.12 -43.29 13.35
CA ALA A 169 5.04 -42.48 12.54
C ALA A 169 5.75 -43.30 11.44
N ALA A 170 6.03 -44.59 11.71
CA ALA A 170 6.59 -45.53 10.74
C ALA A 170 5.60 -45.93 9.62
N MET A 171 4.29 -45.89 9.89
CA MET A 171 3.25 -46.13 8.87
C MET A 171 3.04 -44.90 7.98
N LEU A 172 3.16 -43.68 8.50
CA LEU A 172 3.08 -42.45 7.69
C LEU A 172 4.24 -42.30 6.70
N GLY A 173 5.39 -42.91 6.98
CA GLY A 173 6.48 -43.07 6.01
C GLY A 173 6.25 -44.15 4.93
N LYS A 174 5.24 -45.03 5.11
CA LYS A 174 4.82 -46.08 4.15
C LYS A 174 3.48 -45.76 3.46
N ILE A 175 2.79 -44.69 3.87
CA ILE A 175 1.51 -44.25 3.31
C ILE A 175 1.77 -43.43 2.05
N GLY A 176 1.23 -43.88 0.91
CA GLY A 176 1.38 -43.27 -0.40
C GLY A 176 0.65 -41.93 -0.56
N GLY A 177 1.16 -40.89 0.11
CA GLY A 177 0.80 -39.49 -0.13
C GLY A 177 1.91 -38.59 0.41
N THR A 178 2.14 -37.45 -0.22
CA THR A 178 3.21 -36.52 0.22
C THR A 178 2.65 -35.64 1.35
N PRO A 179 3.10 -35.78 2.62
CA PRO A 179 2.47 -35.11 3.77
C PRO A 179 2.40 -33.58 3.64
N ASN A 180 3.23 -33.00 2.78
CA ASN A 180 3.23 -31.58 2.44
C ASN A 180 1.84 -31.05 1.99
N TYR A 181 1.06 -31.84 1.25
CA TYR A 181 -0.23 -31.42 0.69
C TYR A 181 -1.44 -31.80 1.56
N MET A 182 -1.28 -32.79 2.46
CA MET A 182 -2.39 -33.30 3.26
C MET A 182 -2.96 -32.25 4.21
N SER A 183 -4.27 -32.32 4.46
CA SER A 183 -4.97 -31.50 5.45
C SER A 183 -4.57 -31.85 6.90
N PRO A 184 -4.71 -30.91 7.87
CA PRO A 184 -4.39 -31.17 9.27
C PRO A 184 -5.16 -32.36 9.88
N GLU A 185 -6.42 -32.53 9.52
CA GLU A 185 -7.27 -33.65 9.97
C GLU A 185 -6.77 -34.99 9.42
N ARG A 186 -6.32 -35.04 8.16
CA ARG A 186 -5.69 -36.24 7.59
C ARG A 186 -4.40 -36.62 8.30
N LEU A 187 -3.54 -35.63 8.57
CA LEU A 187 -2.28 -35.85 9.28
C LEU A 187 -2.52 -36.38 10.71
N ARG A 188 -3.64 -36.02 11.33
CA ARG A 188 -4.07 -36.55 12.64
C ARG A 188 -4.74 -37.93 12.56
N GLY A 189 -5.16 -38.36 11.36
CA GLY A 189 -5.96 -39.57 11.16
C GLY A 189 -7.44 -39.38 11.53
N ASP A 190 -7.91 -38.13 11.60
CA ASP A 190 -9.32 -37.80 11.81
C ASP A 190 -10.12 -38.10 10.53
N ARG A 191 -11.46 -38.12 10.62
CA ARG A 191 -12.31 -38.24 9.43
C ARG A 191 -12.14 -37.02 8.53
N ALA A 192 -11.66 -37.26 7.31
CA ALA A 192 -11.57 -36.27 6.25
C ALA A 192 -12.78 -36.36 5.32
N ASP A 193 -13.28 -35.22 4.87
CA ASP A 193 -14.33 -35.10 3.86
C ASP A 193 -13.81 -34.35 2.61
N ALA A 194 -14.72 -34.00 1.69
CA ALA A 194 -14.43 -33.23 0.47
C ALA A 194 -13.57 -31.96 0.72
N ARG A 195 -13.68 -31.33 1.89
CA ARG A 195 -12.94 -30.10 2.24
C ARG A 195 -11.45 -30.37 2.48
N SER A 196 -11.05 -31.63 2.65
CA SER A 196 -9.64 -32.02 2.66
C SER A 196 -9.00 -31.93 1.27
N ASP A 197 -9.72 -32.24 0.19
CA ASP A 197 -9.19 -32.08 -1.17
C ASP A 197 -9.03 -30.60 -1.53
N LEU A 198 -9.96 -29.75 -1.07
CA LEU A 198 -9.89 -28.30 -1.25
C LEU A 198 -8.67 -27.71 -0.51
N PHE A 199 -8.36 -28.21 0.69
CA PHE A 199 -7.13 -27.82 1.39
C PHE A 199 -5.88 -28.17 0.56
N SER A 200 -5.83 -29.40 0.05
CA SER A 200 -4.71 -29.86 -0.77
C SER A 200 -4.56 -29.02 -2.06
N LEU A 201 -5.68 -28.66 -2.70
CA LEU A 201 -5.69 -27.69 -3.81
C LEU A 201 -5.11 -26.34 -3.38
N GLY A 202 -5.49 -25.84 -2.20
CA GLY A 202 -4.90 -24.62 -1.62
C GLY A 202 -3.38 -24.69 -1.49
N VAL A 203 -2.83 -25.82 -1.04
CA VAL A 203 -1.38 -26.04 -0.96
C VAL A 203 -0.73 -26.05 -2.34
N VAL A 204 -1.35 -26.69 -3.34
CA VAL A 204 -0.87 -26.66 -4.74
C VAL A 204 -0.84 -25.23 -5.28
N LEU A 205 -1.91 -24.45 -5.09
CA LEU A 205 -1.98 -23.06 -5.53
C LEU A 205 -0.96 -22.16 -4.79
N PHE A 206 -0.76 -22.36 -3.49
CA PHE A 206 0.29 -21.68 -2.73
C PHE A 206 1.67 -21.90 -3.36
N TRP A 207 1.97 -23.16 -3.71
CA TRP A 207 3.23 -23.53 -4.35
C TRP A 207 3.37 -22.88 -5.73
N LEU A 208 2.33 -22.90 -6.56
CA LEU A 208 2.36 -22.27 -7.89
C LEU A 208 2.51 -20.75 -7.83
N VAL A 209 1.93 -20.09 -6.81
CA VAL A 209 2.02 -18.62 -6.64
C VAL A 209 3.38 -18.19 -6.10
N SER A 210 3.94 -18.93 -5.15
CA SER A 210 5.13 -18.51 -4.39
C SER A 210 6.42 -19.23 -4.78
N GLY A 211 6.31 -20.30 -5.56
CA GLY A 211 7.40 -21.21 -5.90
C GLY A 211 7.92 -22.08 -4.75
N ARG A 212 7.30 -22.01 -3.56
CA ARG A 212 7.70 -22.75 -2.37
C ARG A 212 6.51 -23.36 -1.67
N LEU A 213 6.71 -24.46 -0.97
CA LEU A 213 5.67 -25.06 -0.14
C LEU A 213 5.41 -24.19 1.11
N PRO A 214 4.17 -24.15 1.61
CA PRO A 214 3.81 -23.37 2.80
C PRO A 214 4.50 -23.87 4.07
N TRP A 215 4.68 -25.18 4.17
CA TRP A 215 5.41 -25.86 5.24
C TRP A 215 6.26 -26.98 4.65
N SER A 216 7.33 -27.36 5.35
CA SER A 216 8.27 -28.39 4.89
C SER A 216 8.23 -29.60 5.80
N TYR A 217 7.77 -30.73 5.27
CA TYR A 217 7.82 -32.01 5.97
C TYR A 217 9.25 -32.56 6.00
N THR A 218 9.71 -32.97 7.19
CA THR A 218 11.07 -33.49 7.42
C THR A 218 11.08 -34.93 7.94
N GLY A 219 10.01 -35.69 7.74
CA GLY A 219 9.90 -37.10 8.16
C GLY A 219 9.23 -37.35 9.51
N ASP A 220 8.86 -36.30 10.25
CA ASP A 220 8.16 -36.38 11.54
C ASP A 220 6.82 -35.63 11.46
N VAL A 221 5.72 -36.39 11.52
CA VAL A 221 4.35 -35.85 11.41
C VAL A 221 3.95 -35.02 12.61
N GLU A 222 4.36 -35.37 13.83
CA GLU A 222 4.03 -34.57 15.00
C GLU A 222 4.76 -33.22 14.96
N ARG A 223 6.03 -33.22 14.56
CA ARG A 223 6.80 -31.98 14.37
C ARG A 223 6.15 -31.11 13.29
N PHE A 224 5.68 -31.73 12.21
CA PHE A 224 5.01 -31.02 11.12
C PHE A 224 3.66 -30.43 11.54
N LEU A 225 2.86 -31.16 12.32
CA LEU A 225 1.63 -30.63 12.94
C LEU A 225 1.93 -29.46 13.87
N ARG A 226 2.95 -29.57 14.73
CA ARG A 226 3.40 -28.46 15.60
C ARG A 226 3.87 -27.25 14.80
N GLN A 227 4.55 -27.46 13.67
CA GLN A 227 4.96 -26.38 12.77
C GLN A 227 3.74 -25.63 12.19
N ARG A 228 2.73 -26.37 11.70
CA ARG A 228 1.48 -25.78 11.18
C ARG A 228 0.70 -25.03 12.25
N GLN A 229 0.71 -25.50 13.50
CA GLN A 229 0.08 -24.79 14.63
C GLN A 229 0.80 -23.48 14.98
N ARG A 230 2.13 -23.46 14.92
CA ARG A 230 2.94 -22.25 15.19
C ARG A 230 2.85 -21.21 14.08
N LEU A 231 2.66 -21.65 12.84
CA LEU A 231 2.54 -20.80 11.67
C LEU A 231 1.27 -21.19 10.88
N PRO A 232 0.07 -20.84 11.41
CA PRO A 232 -1.20 -21.21 10.77
C PRO A 232 -1.40 -20.48 9.44
N GLU A 233 -0.86 -19.27 9.30
CA GLU A 233 -0.88 -18.49 8.07
C GLU A 233 0.55 -18.29 7.55
N PRO A 234 1.06 -19.19 6.70
CA PRO A 234 2.38 -19.06 6.12
C PRO A 234 2.43 -17.82 5.20
N PRO A 235 3.54 -17.06 5.19
CA PRO A 235 3.64 -15.84 4.39
C PRO A 235 3.59 -16.18 2.89
N LEU A 236 2.49 -15.81 2.25
CA LEU A 236 2.28 -15.95 0.82
C LEU A 236 2.68 -14.64 0.11
N LYS A 237 3.85 -14.65 -0.52
CA LYS A 237 4.31 -13.57 -1.39
C LYS A 237 4.29 -14.09 -2.83
N PRO A 238 3.45 -13.53 -3.72
CA PRO A 238 3.41 -13.97 -5.11
C PRO A 238 4.72 -13.64 -5.83
N LEU A 239 5.14 -14.54 -6.73
CA LEU A 239 6.27 -14.31 -7.62
C LEU A 239 5.95 -13.25 -8.67
N ASP A 240 4.73 -13.29 -9.22
CA ASP A 240 4.21 -12.28 -10.15
C ASP A 240 3.46 -11.17 -9.38
N PRO A 241 3.96 -9.92 -9.35
CA PRO A 241 3.29 -8.80 -8.71
C PRO A 241 1.90 -8.48 -9.29
N ALA A 242 1.61 -8.92 -10.52
CA ALA A 242 0.31 -8.76 -11.16
C ALA A 242 -0.74 -9.75 -10.62
N THR A 243 -0.36 -10.70 -9.76
CA THR A 243 -1.27 -11.66 -9.15
C THR A 243 -2.40 -10.92 -8.40
N PRO A 244 -3.68 -11.18 -8.71
CA PRO A 244 -4.80 -10.53 -8.04
C PRO A 244 -4.79 -10.79 -6.54
N PRO A 245 -4.97 -9.76 -5.68
CA PRO A 245 -5.03 -9.95 -4.23
C PRO A 245 -6.10 -10.96 -3.79
N ILE A 246 -7.23 -10.99 -4.50
CA ILE A 246 -8.30 -11.96 -4.26
C ILE A 246 -7.86 -13.42 -4.41
N LEU A 247 -6.89 -13.74 -5.28
CA LEU A 247 -6.35 -15.10 -5.37
C LEU A 247 -5.59 -15.50 -4.09
N ILE A 248 -4.89 -14.55 -3.47
CA ILE A 248 -4.20 -14.77 -2.19
C ILE A 248 -5.21 -15.09 -1.09
N ASP A 249 -6.34 -14.37 -1.07
CA ASP A 249 -7.42 -14.59 -0.09
C ASP A 249 -8.14 -15.93 -0.31
N ILE A 250 -8.35 -16.34 -1.57
CA ILE A 250 -8.86 -17.68 -1.92
C ILE A 250 -7.92 -18.77 -1.38
N ILE A 251 -6.61 -18.66 -1.65
CA ILE A 251 -5.62 -19.64 -1.20
C ILE A 251 -5.59 -19.74 0.33
N ARG A 252 -5.65 -18.60 1.04
CA ARG A 252 -5.71 -18.58 2.51
C ARG A 252 -6.96 -19.27 3.03
N THR A 253 -8.11 -19.01 2.42
CA THR A 253 -9.39 -19.62 2.80
C THR A 253 -9.36 -21.14 2.56
N LEU A 254 -8.85 -21.60 1.42
CA LEU A 254 -8.66 -23.05 1.16
C LEU A 254 -7.79 -23.72 2.22
N MET A 255 -6.75 -23.02 2.68
CA MET A 255 -5.76 -23.53 3.64
C MET A 255 -6.13 -23.29 5.11
N ALA A 256 -7.36 -22.85 5.42
CA ALA A 256 -7.78 -22.65 6.81
C ALA A 256 -7.63 -23.95 7.63
N ALA A 257 -7.13 -23.83 8.86
CA ALA A 257 -6.84 -25.01 9.69
C ALA A 257 -8.11 -25.81 10.02
N ALA A 258 -9.21 -25.10 10.36
CA ALA A 258 -10.52 -25.70 10.61
C ALA A 258 -11.27 -25.92 9.28
N PRO A 259 -11.81 -27.11 9.01
CA PRO A 259 -12.60 -27.38 7.80
C PRO A 259 -13.79 -26.43 7.61
N GLU A 260 -14.39 -25.95 8.70
CA GLU A 260 -15.53 -25.01 8.70
C GLU A 260 -15.12 -23.61 8.22
N GLY A 261 -13.84 -23.26 8.34
CA GLY A 261 -13.29 -22.00 7.84
C GLY A 261 -12.87 -22.03 6.38
N ARG A 262 -13.02 -23.18 5.70
CA ARG A 262 -12.70 -23.36 4.28
C ARG A 262 -13.93 -23.13 3.40
N TYR A 263 -13.73 -23.11 2.09
CA TYR A 263 -14.82 -23.30 1.14
C TYR A 263 -15.51 -24.64 1.38
N GLN A 264 -16.84 -24.66 1.28
CA GLN A 264 -17.63 -25.86 1.52
C GLN A 264 -17.80 -26.69 0.24
N SER A 265 -17.58 -26.10 -0.93
CA SER A 265 -17.61 -26.81 -2.21
C SER A 265 -16.63 -26.24 -3.23
N GLY A 266 -16.19 -27.06 -4.17
CA GLY A 266 -15.37 -26.58 -5.30
C GLY A 266 -16.10 -25.57 -6.20
N ALA A 267 -17.44 -25.53 -6.19
CA ALA A 267 -18.22 -24.54 -6.93
C ALA A 267 -18.03 -23.12 -6.37
N GLU A 268 -17.99 -22.96 -5.04
CA GLU A 268 -17.69 -21.68 -4.40
C GLU A 268 -16.29 -21.19 -4.77
N VAL A 269 -15.32 -22.11 -4.75
CA VAL A 269 -13.93 -21.82 -5.16
C VAL A 269 -13.88 -21.38 -6.62
N ALA A 270 -14.56 -22.11 -7.52
CA ALA A 270 -14.59 -21.79 -8.94
C ALA A 270 -15.24 -20.41 -9.21
N GLU A 271 -16.27 -20.03 -8.44
CA GLU A 271 -16.92 -18.73 -8.59
C GLU A 271 -16.01 -17.57 -8.15
N ASP A 272 -15.36 -17.70 -6.99
CA ASP A 272 -14.38 -16.70 -6.54
C ASP A 272 -13.17 -16.60 -7.48
N LEU A 273 -12.72 -17.73 -8.06
CA LEU A 273 -11.67 -17.73 -9.08
C LEU A 273 -12.11 -17.04 -10.38
N ARG A 274 -13.38 -17.17 -10.79
CA ARG A 274 -13.92 -16.41 -11.93
C ARG A 274 -13.97 -14.91 -11.64
N LEU A 275 -14.34 -14.51 -10.42
CA LEU A 275 -14.28 -13.11 -10.00
C LEU A 275 -12.83 -12.60 -10.01
N ALA A 276 -11.88 -13.41 -9.51
CA ALA A 276 -10.47 -13.12 -9.57
C ALA A 276 -9.98 -12.91 -11.01
N ARG A 277 -10.38 -13.79 -11.93
CA ARG A 277 -10.06 -13.69 -13.35
C ARG A 277 -10.62 -12.43 -14.00
N ARG A 278 -11.90 -12.11 -13.77
CA ARG A 278 -12.49 -10.85 -14.28
C ARG A 278 -11.77 -9.61 -13.75
N SER A 279 -11.36 -9.62 -12.47
CA SER A 279 -10.59 -8.51 -11.89
C SER A 279 -9.20 -8.37 -12.51
N PHE A 280 -8.56 -9.50 -12.82
CA PHE A 280 -7.26 -9.55 -13.50
C PHE A 280 -7.36 -9.08 -14.94
N GLU A 281 -8.35 -9.58 -15.70
CA GLU A 281 -8.65 -9.18 -17.08
C GLU A 281 -8.95 -7.68 -17.14
N ARG A 282 -9.82 -7.15 -16.27
CA ARG A 282 -10.10 -5.70 -16.19
C ARG A 282 -8.86 -4.87 -15.91
N SER A 283 -7.97 -5.33 -15.02
CA SER A 283 -6.71 -4.64 -14.72
C SER A 283 -5.74 -4.63 -15.91
N ARG A 284 -5.90 -5.56 -16.87
CA ARG A 284 -5.10 -5.66 -18.10
C ARG A 284 -5.76 -5.01 -19.32
N GLU A 285 -7.08 -4.98 -19.37
CA GLU A 285 -7.91 -4.31 -20.37
C GLU A 285 -8.06 -2.81 -20.12
N GLU A 286 -7.49 -2.29 -19.03
CA GLU A 286 -7.20 -0.86 -18.92
C GLU A 286 -6.20 -0.45 -20.02
N LEU A 287 -6.75 -0.24 -21.24
CA LEU A 287 -6.30 0.72 -22.23
C LEU A 287 -5.79 1.97 -21.50
N PRO A 288 -4.77 2.68 -22.03
CA PRO A 288 -4.18 3.84 -21.38
C PRO A 288 -5.17 5.02 -21.36
N TYR A 289 -6.20 4.93 -20.51
CA TYR A 289 -6.98 6.07 -20.07
C TYR A 289 -6.10 6.84 -19.09
N PRO A 290 -5.98 8.17 -19.24
CA PRO A 290 -5.16 8.98 -18.36
C PRO A 290 -5.66 8.78 -16.93
N ARG A 291 -4.75 8.34 -16.05
CA ARG A 291 -4.98 8.13 -14.62
C ARG A 291 -5.90 9.23 -14.07
N LEU A 292 -7.15 8.91 -13.79
CA LEU A 292 -8.06 9.79 -13.07
C LEU A 292 -7.48 9.96 -11.66
N GLN A 293 -6.86 11.12 -11.43
CA GLN A 293 -6.27 11.48 -10.15
C GLN A 293 -7.34 11.42 -9.06
N SER A 294 -7.10 10.61 -8.03
CA SER A 294 -8.05 10.41 -6.92
C SER A 294 -8.55 11.75 -6.36
N LEU A 295 -9.85 11.86 -6.07
CA LEU A 295 -10.46 13.06 -5.47
C LEU A 295 -9.70 13.56 -4.22
N GLY A 296 -9.07 12.67 -3.46
CA GLY A 296 -8.21 13.04 -2.32
C GLY A 296 -6.97 13.84 -2.72
N LEU A 297 -6.37 13.53 -3.87
CA LEU A 297 -5.22 14.30 -4.39
C LEU A 297 -5.67 15.67 -4.89
N ARG A 298 -6.86 15.78 -5.48
CA ARG A 298 -7.45 17.06 -5.92
C ARG A 298 -7.75 17.97 -4.74
N TRP A 299 -8.40 17.46 -3.69
CA TRP A 299 -8.71 18.25 -2.50
C TRP A 299 -7.44 18.61 -1.69
N ALA A 300 -6.49 17.68 -1.53
CA ALA A 300 -5.21 17.98 -0.89
C ALA A 300 -4.38 19.00 -1.70
N ALA A 301 -4.35 18.90 -3.03
CA ALA A 301 -3.69 19.88 -3.88
C ALA A 301 -4.40 21.25 -3.85
N SER A 302 -5.74 21.27 -3.80
CA SER A 302 -6.51 22.53 -3.69
C SER A 302 -6.31 23.21 -2.34
N LEU A 303 -6.26 22.45 -1.24
CA LEU A 303 -5.98 22.98 0.10
C LEU A 303 -4.53 23.46 0.20
N GLY A 304 -3.59 22.69 -0.36
CA GLY A 304 -2.19 23.11 -0.48
C GLY A 304 -2.04 24.41 -1.27
N ALA A 305 -2.72 24.53 -2.42
CA ALA A 305 -2.71 25.73 -3.23
C ALA A 305 -3.32 26.93 -2.50
N ALA A 306 -4.44 26.75 -1.80
CA ALA A 306 -5.07 27.81 -1.01
C ALA A 306 -4.13 28.30 0.12
N VAL A 307 -3.45 27.38 0.81
CA VAL A 307 -2.47 27.72 1.85
C VAL A 307 -1.30 28.48 1.25
N VAL A 308 -0.73 28.03 0.12
CA VAL A 308 0.34 28.76 -0.57
C VAL A 308 -0.09 30.19 -0.93
N VAL A 309 -1.30 30.38 -1.46
CA VAL A 309 -1.82 31.70 -1.80
C VAL A 309 -1.93 32.60 -0.56
N VAL A 310 -2.50 32.09 0.54
CA VAL A 310 -2.61 32.87 1.79
C VAL A 310 -1.24 33.21 2.37
N LEU A 311 -0.29 32.28 2.35
CA LEU A 311 1.08 32.50 2.81
C LEU A 311 1.81 33.55 1.97
N LEU A 312 1.65 33.51 0.64
CA LEU A 312 2.23 34.52 -0.27
C LEU A 312 1.61 35.90 -0.07
N LEU A 313 0.29 35.99 0.10
CA LEU A 313 -0.39 37.25 0.42
C LEU A 313 0.06 37.82 1.77
N GLY A 314 0.19 36.96 2.78
CA GLY A 314 0.73 37.34 4.08
C GLY A 314 2.17 37.86 3.97
N MET A 315 3.02 37.18 3.19
CA MET A 315 4.40 37.62 2.93
C MET A 315 4.44 39.01 2.27
N LEU A 316 3.60 39.22 1.25
CA LEU A 316 3.51 40.50 0.54
C LEU A 316 3.05 41.63 1.47
N ALA A 317 2.06 41.37 2.33
CA ALA A 317 1.56 42.32 3.31
C ALA A 317 2.62 42.68 4.36
N ILE A 318 3.29 41.69 4.94
CA ILE A 318 4.37 41.90 5.92
C ILE A 318 5.51 42.69 5.28
N TYR A 319 5.92 42.31 4.06
CA TYR A 319 6.96 43.04 3.33
C TYR A 319 6.59 44.51 3.11
N GLY A 320 5.34 44.79 2.73
CA GLY A 320 4.85 46.16 2.55
C GLY A 320 4.89 46.98 3.85
N VAL A 321 4.34 46.44 4.94
CA VAL A 321 4.31 47.11 6.25
C VAL A 321 5.72 47.34 6.79
N GLN A 322 6.56 46.31 6.74
CA GLN A 322 7.94 46.39 7.22
C GLN A 322 8.75 47.41 6.42
N ARG A 323 8.62 47.44 5.09
CA ARG A 323 9.31 48.43 4.26
C ARG A 323 8.93 49.85 4.65
N VAL A 324 7.64 50.15 4.81
CA VAL A 324 7.15 51.47 5.20
C VAL A 324 7.68 51.87 6.59
N ALA A 325 7.56 50.98 7.58
CA ALA A 325 8.01 51.23 8.94
C ALA A 325 9.53 51.48 9.01
N VAL A 326 10.31 50.65 8.31
CA VAL A 326 11.78 50.71 8.30
C VAL A 326 12.28 51.96 7.56
N THR A 327 11.64 52.35 6.45
CA THR A 327 11.96 53.62 5.78
C THR A 327 11.59 54.84 6.63
N GLY A 328 10.47 54.79 7.38
CA GLY A 328 10.08 55.86 8.28
C GLY A 328 11.09 56.06 9.42
N LEU A 329 11.54 54.96 10.05
CA LEU A 329 12.59 55.01 11.07
C LEU A 329 13.90 55.60 10.53
N ALA A 330 14.32 55.22 9.32
CA ALA A 330 15.51 55.78 8.69
C ALA A 330 15.37 57.29 8.42
N GLN A 331 14.17 57.74 8.03
CA GLN A 331 13.86 59.16 7.83
C GLN A 331 13.89 59.96 9.14
N ASP A 332 13.26 59.45 10.19
CA ASP A 332 13.23 60.11 11.51
C ASP A 332 14.63 60.16 12.14
N PHE A 333 15.42 59.09 11.97
CA PHE A 333 16.80 59.04 12.41
C PHE A 333 17.66 60.08 11.65
N GLY A 334 17.59 60.08 10.31
CA GLY A 334 18.38 60.99 9.50
C GLY A 334 18.00 62.46 9.70
N SER A 335 16.71 62.78 9.88
CA SER A 335 16.29 64.16 10.19
C SER A 335 16.77 64.60 11.57
N SER A 336 16.65 63.74 12.59
CA SER A 336 17.06 64.07 13.96
C SER A 336 18.58 64.23 14.08
N LEU A 337 19.32 63.30 13.46
CA LEU A 337 20.78 63.37 13.39
C LEU A 337 21.24 64.61 12.63
N GLY A 338 20.66 64.87 11.46
CA GLY A 338 20.98 66.06 10.67
C GLY A 338 20.66 67.37 11.40
N GLN A 339 19.55 67.43 12.16
CA GLN A 339 19.23 68.60 12.99
C GLN A 339 20.23 68.81 14.14
N ASN A 340 20.66 67.74 14.80
CA ASN A 340 21.66 67.82 15.86
C ASN A 340 23.01 68.31 15.31
N ILE A 341 23.47 67.73 14.20
CA ILE A 341 24.71 68.14 13.53
C ILE A 341 24.61 69.59 13.04
N ALA A 342 23.47 69.98 12.47
CA ALA A 342 23.24 71.36 12.05
C ALA A 342 23.29 72.33 13.24
N ARG A 343 22.72 71.96 14.39
CA ARG A 343 22.78 72.78 15.60
C ARG A 343 24.22 72.96 16.10
N ASP A 344 25.00 71.89 16.14
CA ASP A 344 26.39 71.93 16.61
C ASP A 344 27.29 72.69 15.62
N ALA A 345 27.02 72.59 14.32
CA ALA A 345 27.74 73.33 13.27
C ALA A 345 27.39 74.83 13.23
N ALA A 346 26.20 75.23 13.72
CA ALA A 346 25.73 76.61 13.59
C ALA A 346 26.65 77.60 14.31
N GLU A 347 27.15 77.26 15.49
CA GLU A 347 28.08 78.10 16.26
C GLU A 347 29.42 78.25 15.52
N ASN A 348 29.99 77.14 15.04
CA ASN A 348 31.25 77.13 14.31
C ASN A 348 31.18 77.98 13.02
N ILE A 349 30.08 77.90 12.27
CA ILE A 349 29.90 78.68 11.04
C ILE A 349 29.78 80.18 11.35
N VAL A 350 29.04 80.56 12.39
CA VAL A 350 28.86 81.97 12.78
C VAL A 350 30.17 82.57 13.31
N MET A 351 30.98 81.79 14.03
CA MET A 351 32.30 82.19 14.51
C MET A 351 33.38 82.17 13.43
N GLY A 352 33.12 81.60 12.25
CA GLY A 352 34.09 81.43 11.18
C GLY A 352 35.17 80.36 11.48
N ASP A 353 34.89 79.44 12.41
CA ASP A 353 35.83 78.39 12.79
C ASP A 353 35.72 77.18 11.84
N HIS A 354 36.40 77.31 10.70
CA HIS A 354 36.51 76.23 9.71
C HIS A 354 37.35 75.05 10.22
N ALA A 355 38.18 75.22 11.25
CA ALA A 355 38.93 74.11 11.85
C ALA A 355 38.02 73.24 12.72
N ALA A 356 37.20 73.87 13.57
CA ALA A 356 36.18 73.18 14.36
C ALA A 356 35.12 72.50 13.48
N THR A 357 34.70 73.14 12.39
CA THR A 357 33.74 72.54 11.44
C THR A 357 34.31 71.29 10.77
N ARG A 358 35.59 71.32 10.35
CA ARG A 358 36.27 70.13 9.78
C ARG A 358 36.44 69.01 10.81
N ALA A 359 36.81 69.36 12.04
CA ALA A 359 36.92 68.39 13.14
C ALA A 359 35.58 67.71 13.44
N LEU A 360 34.48 68.48 13.44
CA LEU A 360 33.12 67.96 13.61
C LEU A 360 32.73 66.99 12.49
N VAL A 361 32.95 67.37 11.22
CA VAL A 361 32.67 66.48 10.08
C VAL A 361 33.49 65.20 10.17
N GLN A 362 34.76 65.28 10.53
CA GLN A 362 35.64 64.12 10.64
C GLN A 362 35.29 63.20 11.82
N ASP A 363 34.86 63.75 12.96
CA ASP A 363 34.38 62.97 14.10
C ASP A 363 33.12 62.17 13.74
N ILE A 364 32.16 62.86 13.08
CA ILE A 364 30.91 62.25 12.61
C ILE A 364 31.16 61.23 11.49
N ALA A 365 32.13 61.48 10.61
CA ALA A 365 32.52 60.59 9.52
C ALA A 365 33.00 59.21 10.00
N ASN A 366 33.46 59.10 11.25
CA ASN A 366 33.86 57.82 11.84
C ASN A 366 32.65 56.90 12.13
N ASN A 367 31.42 57.41 12.06
CA ASN A 367 30.22 56.60 12.21
C ASN A 367 29.92 55.82 10.93
N ALA A 368 29.95 54.49 11.05
CA ALA A 368 29.74 53.55 9.94
C ALA A 368 28.36 53.65 9.24
N GLN A 369 27.41 54.43 9.77
CA GLN A 369 26.11 54.66 9.15
C GLN A 369 26.07 55.89 8.22
N ILE A 370 27.12 56.71 8.21
CA ILE A 370 27.19 57.95 7.43
C ILE A 370 28.10 57.75 6.24
N ASP A 371 27.52 57.69 5.04
CA ASP A 371 28.25 57.51 3.78
C ASP A 371 28.77 58.84 3.24
N TYR A 372 28.10 59.95 3.58
CA TYR A 372 28.44 61.28 3.11
C TYR A 372 28.01 62.36 4.10
N LEU A 373 28.86 63.38 4.31
CA LEU A 373 28.50 64.56 5.07
C LEU A 373 29.21 65.77 4.48
N ALA A 374 28.46 66.82 4.15
CA ALA A 374 29.01 68.10 3.72
C ALA A 374 28.30 69.27 4.40
N ILE A 375 29.08 70.22 4.87
CA ILE A 375 28.62 71.47 5.47
C ILE A 375 29.00 72.61 4.53
N ALA A 376 28.03 73.39 4.09
CA ALA A 376 28.22 74.56 3.25
C ALA A 376 27.80 75.85 3.97
N ASP A 377 28.44 76.95 3.63
CA ASP A 377 28.07 78.29 4.10
C ASP A 377 26.76 78.80 3.44
N ARG A 378 26.35 80.02 3.80
CA ARG A 378 25.16 80.69 3.24
C ARG A 378 25.21 80.89 1.72
N ASP A 379 26.41 80.94 1.15
CA ASP A 379 26.65 81.16 -0.27
C ASP A 379 26.72 79.84 -1.05
N GLY A 380 26.56 78.71 -0.35
CA GLY A 380 26.54 77.36 -0.90
C GLY A 380 27.94 76.74 -1.09
N LYS A 381 28.99 77.38 -0.55
CA LYS A 381 30.37 76.89 -0.65
C LYS A 381 30.66 75.91 0.48
N ILE A 382 31.15 74.72 0.13
CA ILE A 382 31.46 73.65 1.07
C ILE A 382 32.63 74.09 1.96
N ILE A 383 32.41 74.12 3.28
CA ILE A 383 33.41 74.40 4.31
C ILE A 383 34.18 73.13 4.66
N ALA A 384 33.47 72.01 4.75
CA ALA A 384 34.01 70.70 5.10
C ALA A 384 33.14 69.59 4.50
N SER A 385 33.79 68.58 3.90
CA SER A 385 33.14 67.37 3.40
C SER A 385 33.88 66.10 3.83
N THR A 386 33.16 64.98 3.88
CA THR A 386 33.76 63.64 4.01
C THR A 386 34.51 63.21 2.75
N GLN A 387 34.20 63.82 1.59
CA GLN A 387 34.87 63.53 0.33
C GLN A 387 36.07 64.45 0.12
N PHE A 388 37.20 63.83 -0.23
CA PHE A 388 38.45 64.56 -0.46
C PHE A 388 38.36 65.46 -1.70
N GLY A 389 38.67 66.75 -1.52
CA GLY A 389 38.75 67.73 -2.62
C GLY A 389 37.46 68.50 -2.92
N GLU A 390 36.37 68.27 -2.17
CA GLU A 390 35.13 69.06 -2.27
C GLU A 390 35.19 70.39 -1.51
N ASP A 391 36.13 70.53 -0.56
CA ASP A 391 36.30 71.76 0.22
C ASP A 391 36.49 72.97 -0.69
N GLY A 392 35.64 73.99 -0.51
CA GLY A 392 35.63 75.21 -1.28
C GLY A 392 34.92 75.14 -2.64
N GLN A 393 34.37 73.99 -3.04
CA GLN A 393 33.48 73.87 -4.19
C GLN A 393 32.04 74.28 -3.82
N ASN A 394 31.21 74.58 -4.81
CA ASN A 394 29.79 74.80 -4.58
C ASN A 394 29.07 73.46 -4.41
N LEU A 395 28.21 73.38 -3.39
CA LEU A 395 27.34 72.24 -3.17
C LEU A 395 26.39 72.10 -4.37
N GLN A 396 26.64 71.12 -5.23
CA GLN A 396 25.84 70.95 -6.45
C GLN A 396 24.38 70.63 -6.11
N ALA A 397 23.44 71.28 -6.81
CA ALA A 397 22.01 70.99 -6.70
C ALA A 397 21.73 69.59 -7.26
N SER A 398 20.99 68.77 -6.51
CA SER A 398 20.76 67.38 -6.93
C SER A 398 19.86 67.31 -8.16
N ALA A 399 20.44 66.91 -9.29
CA ALA A 399 19.71 66.76 -10.55
C ALA A 399 18.82 65.49 -10.51
N GLY A 400 17.50 65.69 -10.41
CA GLY A 400 16.54 64.78 -11.04
C GLY A 400 15.91 63.66 -10.20
N THR A 401 15.87 63.73 -8.86
CA THR A 401 15.12 62.75 -8.06
C THR A 401 14.05 63.44 -7.22
N ALA A 402 12.82 62.92 -7.20
CA ALA A 402 11.68 63.52 -6.51
C ALA A 402 11.99 63.76 -5.02
N MET A 403 12.25 65.01 -4.65
CA MET A 403 12.47 65.41 -3.26
C MET A 403 11.18 65.25 -2.47
N ARG A 404 11.23 64.47 -1.39
CA ARG A 404 10.12 64.37 -0.44
C ARG A 404 10.44 65.27 0.75
N GLN A 405 9.69 66.35 0.88
CA GLN A 405 9.84 67.29 1.99
C GLN A 405 9.33 66.64 3.28
N LEU A 406 10.23 66.47 4.26
CA LEU A 406 9.89 66.12 5.62
C LEU A 406 9.54 67.39 6.42
N SER A 407 8.88 67.18 7.56
CA SER A 407 8.53 68.24 8.51
C SER A 407 9.74 69.10 8.88
N ASN A 408 9.55 70.42 9.05
CA ASN A 408 10.57 71.43 9.39
C ASN A 408 11.65 71.72 8.32
N ASP A 409 11.26 71.94 7.06
CA ASP A 409 12.14 72.40 5.96
C ASP A 409 13.33 71.46 5.62
N ILE A 410 13.24 70.18 6.01
CA ILE A 410 14.22 69.15 5.67
C ILE A 410 13.76 68.43 4.42
N ALA A 411 14.59 68.39 3.39
CA ALA A 411 14.34 67.56 2.22
C ALA A 411 15.05 66.21 2.37
N SER A 412 14.38 65.11 2.00
CA SER A 412 15.06 63.83 1.83
C SER A 412 14.82 63.25 0.43
N TYR A 413 15.83 62.57 -0.10
CA TYR A 413 15.74 61.86 -1.37
C TYR A 413 16.74 60.71 -1.41
N HIS A 414 16.46 59.71 -2.24
CA HIS A 414 17.38 58.60 -2.47
C HIS A 414 18.39 59.00 -3.55
N ALA A 415 19.68 58.77 -3.31
CA ALA A 415 20.73 58.99 -4.29
C ALA A 415 21.78 57.89 -4.24
N ARG A 416 22.54 57.75 -5.32
CA ARG A 416 23.78 56.97 -5.27
C ARG A 416 24.93 57.90 -5.00
N LEU A 417 25.55 57.75 -3.83
CA LEU A 417 26.70 58.54 -3.42
C LEU A 417 27.95 57.67 -3.43
N ALA A 418 29.07 58.27 -3.80
CA ALA A 418 30.38 57.67 -3.64
C ALA A 418 30.77 57.78 -2.16
N GLY A 419 30.59 56.69 -1.41
CA GLY A 419 31.02 56.59 -0.03
C GLY A 419 32.45 56.05 0.07
N THR A 420 32.92 55.85 1.31
CA THR A 420 34.23 55.27 1.65
C THR A 420 34.43 53.84 1.08
N HIS A 421 33.34 53.13 0.77
CA HIS A 421 33.33 51.77 0.22
C HIS A 421 32.79 51.68 -1.22
N GLY A 422 32.78 52.79 -1.97
CA GLY A 422 32.33 52.85 -3.36
C GLY A 422 30.93 53.46 -3.55
N LEU A 423 30.37 53.34 -4.75
CA LEU A 423 29.04 53.86 -5.09
C LEU A 423 27.93 53.01 -4.46
N GLN A 424 27.24 53.55 -3.45
CA GLN A 424 26.14 52.87 -2.75
C GLN A 424 24.86 53.72 -2.74
N ASN A 425 23.71 53.07 -2.58
CA ASN A 425 22.44 53.77 -2.39
C ASN A 425 22.42 54.34 -0.97
N ALA A 426 22.19 55.63 -0.86
CA ALA A 426 22.09 56.35 0.39
C ALA A 426 20.81 57.19 0.41
N LEU A 427 20.25 57.34 1.61
CA LEU A 427 19.18 58.29 1.85
C LEU A 427 19.83 59.63 2.22
N VAL A 428 19.64 60.63 1.37
CA VAL A 428 20.26 61.94 1.49
C VAL A 428 19.28 62.91 2.11
N PHE A 429 19.74 63.66 3.12
CA PHE A 429 19.02 64.68 3.84
C PHE A 429 19.68 66.03 3.61
N GLU A 430 18.89 67.02 3.20
CA GLU A 430 19.29 68.42 3.16
C GLU A 430 18.66 69.15 4.33
N VAL A 431 19.50 69.60 5.25
CA VAL A 431 19.08 70.23 6.51
C VAL A 431 19.60 71.67 6.54
N PRO A 432 18.72 72.67 6.69
CA PRO A 432 19.16 74.06 6.83
C PRO A 432 19.83 74.26 8.20
N ILE A 433 21.03 74.84 8.20
CA ILE A 433 21.74 75.21 9.43
C ILE A 433 21.24 76.57 9.88
N ARG A 434 20.60 76.61 11.05
CA ARG A 434 19.99 77.84 11.60
C ARG A 434 20.69 78.28 12.88
N TYR A 435 21.01 79.57 12.95
CA TYR A 435 21.37 80.23 14.19
C TYR A 435 20.24 81.20 14.57
N GLN A 436 19.57 80.93 15.69
CA GLN A 436 18.32 81.59 16.07
C GLN A 436 17.25 81.46 14.96
N THR A 437 16.85 82.55 14.31
CA THR A 437 15.85 82.58 13.24
C THR A 437 16.44 82.67 11.83
N LYS A 438 17.77 82.76 11.70
CA LYS A 438 18.46 82.94 10.41
C LYS A 438 19.16 81.66 9.94
N THR A 439 18.99 81.32 8.68
CA THR A 439 19.78 80.27 8.02
C THR A 439 21.18 80.80 7.75
N VAL A 440 22.20 80.11 8.27
CA VAL A 440 23.62 80.50 8.16
C VAL A 440 24.43 79.55 7.27
N GLY A 441 23.84 78.41 6.89
CA GLY A 441 24.44 77.43 5.99
C GLY A 441 23.51 76.27 5.69
N HIS A 442 24.01 75.27 4.99
CA HIS A 442 23.28 74.05 4.62
C HIS A 442 24.12 72.80 4.91
N LEU A 443 23.47 71.77 5.45
CA LEU A 443 24.04 70.46 5.73
C LEU A 443 23.47 69.46 4.73
N ARG A 444 24.34 68.67 4.09
CA ARG A 444 23.94 67.49 3.31
C ARG A 444 24.47 66.24 3.99
N LEU A 445 23.57 65.37 4.42
CA LEU A 445 23.88 64.12 5.13
C LEU A 445 23.38 62.93 4.31
N GLY A 446 24.27 62.03 3.89
CA GLY A 446 23.94 60.75 3.28
C GLY A 446 24.07 59.61 4.28
N VAL A 447 22.96 58.97 4.61
CA VAL A 447 22.91 57.81 5.51
C VAL A 447 22.84 56.52 4.69
N SER A 448 23.64 55.52 5.05
CA SER A 448 23.72 54.24 4.33
C SER A 448 22.42 53.44 4.42
N GLU A 449 21.96 52.91 3.29
CA GLU A 449 20.85 51.95 3.27
C GLU A 449 21.30 50.50 3.50
N ALA A 450 22.61 50.21 3.52
CA ALA A 450 23.12 48.84 3.60
C ALA A 450 22.65 48.08 4.87
N PRO A 451 22.66 48.68 6.08
CA PRO A 451 22.12 48.00 7.28
C PRO A 451 20.61 47.76 7.18
N LEU A 452 19.90 48.68 6.51
CA LEU A 452 18.47 48.61 6.27
C LEU A 452 18.12 47.41 5.37
N GLN A 453 18.87 47.27 4.28
CA GLN A 453 18.71 46.19 3.31
C GLN A 453 19.11 44.84 3.91
N ALA A 454 20.18 44.81 4.71
CA ALA A 454 20.57 43.60 5.44
C ALA A 454 19.46 43.14 6.40
N ALA A 455 18.91 44.05 7.22
CA ALA A 455 17.81 43.74 8.13
C ALA A 455 16.55 43.26 7.39
N GLN A 456 16.22 43.87 6.25
CA GLN A 456 15.10 43.44 5.39
C GLN A 456 15.32 42.04 4.82
N ASN A 457 16.53 41.74 4.32
CA ASN A 457 16.86 40.43 3.77
C ASN A 457 16.83 39.32 4.83
N THR A 458 17.37 39.59 6.02
CA THR A 458 17.32 38.64 7.14
C THR A 458 15.88 38.38 7.57
N ALA A 459 15.06 39.43 7.70
CA ALA A 459 13.64 39.27 8.04
C ALA A 459 12.87 38.46 6.99
N LEU A 460 13.10 38.74 5.70
CA LEU A 460 12.52 37.97 4.59
C LEU A 460 12.92 36.49 4.64
N GLY A 461 14.19 36.20 4.92
CA GLY A 461 14.68 34.83 5.07
C GLY A 461 13.99 34.07 6.21
N VAL A 462 13.84 34.71 7.38
CA VAL A 462 13.15 34.13 8.54
C VAL A 462 11.67 33.90 8.23
N ILE A 463 10.99 34.87 7.62
CA ILE A 463 9.58 34.73 7.20
C ILE A 463 9.44 33.56 6.22
N GLY A 464 10.28 33.50 5.18
CA GLY A 464 10.26 32.42 4.19
C GLY A 464 10.44 31.04 4.81
N LEU A 465 11.33 30.90 5.80
CA LEU A 465 11.53 29.65 6.53
C LEU A 465 10.29 29.24 7.35
N VAL A 466 9.65 30.18 8.04
CA VAL A 466 8.41 29.92 8.80
C VAL A 466 7.26 29.54 7.84
N LEU A 467 7.17 30.18 6.68
CA LEU A 467 6.15 29.85 5.67
C LEU A 467 6.37 28.44 5.09
N LEU A 468 7.62 28.05 4.81
CA LEU A 468 7.92 26.74 4.25
C LEU A 468 7.65 25.62 5.27
N THR A 469 8.01 25.84 6.53
CA THR A 469 7.74 24.89 7.62
C THR A 469 6.24 24.74 7.89
N THR A 470 5.48 25.84 7.90
CA THR A 470 4.02 25.79 8.03
C THR A 470 3.36 25.09 6.84
N LEU A 471 3.79 25.36 5.61
CA LEU A 471 3.29 24.66 4.42
C LEU A 471 3.53 23.15 4.50
N ALA A 472 4.74 22.73 4.87
CA ALA A 472 5.08 21.32 5.02
C ALA A 472 4.21 20.65 6.10
N ALA A 473 4.02 21.31 7.26
CA ALA A 473 3.18 20.80 8.34
C ALA A 473 1.72 20.64 7.89
N VAL A 474 1.15 21.61 7.17
CA VAL A 474 -0.22 21.54 6.66
C VAL A 474 -0.38 20.44 5.63
N LEU A 475 0.56 20.29 4.69
CA LEU A 475 0.52 19.22 3.68
C LEU A 475 0.61 17.83 4.31
N LEU A 476 1.51 17.64 5.28
CA LEU A 476 1.64 16.39 6.02
C LEU A 476 0.36 16.07 6.83
N THR A 477 -0.20 17.08 7.50
CA THR A 477 -1.43 16.92 8.28
C THR A 477 -2.62 16.60 7.39
N ALA A 478 -2.77 17.30 6.26
CA ALA A 478 -3.81 17.03 5.28
C ALA A 478 -3.68 15.62 4.69
N TYR A 479 -2.48 15.22 4.28
CA TYR A 479 -2.21 13.88 3.77
C TYR A 479 -2.60 12.80 4.79
N TRP A 480 -2.20 12.97 6.05
CA TRP A 480 -2.53 12.04 7.13
C TRP A 480 -4.05 11.97 7.39
N LEU A 481 -4.72 13.12 7.43
CA LEU A 481 -6.17 13.21 7.63
C LEU A 481 -6.95 12.52 6.50
N PHE A 482 -6.59 12.78 5.24
CA PHE A 482 -7.24 12.15 4.08
C PHE A 482 -6.99 10.64 4.03
N ARG A 483 -5.77 10.20 4.35
CA ARG A 483 -5.46 8.76 4.44
C ARG A 483 -6.31 8.06 5.49
N ARG A 484 -6.52 8.69 6.65
CA ARG A 484 -7.37 8.19 7.73
C ARG A 484 -8.85 8.14 7.33
N LEU A 485 -9.34 9.14 6.59
CA LEU A 485 -10.73 9.18 6.13
C LEU A 485 -11.01 8.12 5.05
N ARG A 486 -10.09 7.93 4.11
CA ARG A 486 -10.23 6.97 3.00
C ARG A 486 -10.39 5.54 3.49
N GLY A 487 -9.54 5.10 4.43
CA GLY A 487 -9.66 3.74 4.99
C GLY A 487 -11.00 3.48 5.69
N ALA A 488 -11.60 4.52 6.29
CA ALA A 488 -12.92 4.40 6.91
C ALA A 488 -14.06 4.31 5.88
N LEU A 489 -13.96 5.08 4.78
CA LEU A 489 -14.93 5.01 3.68
C LEU A 489 -14.85 3.67 2.95
N ASP A 490 -13.64 3.19 2.66
CA ASP A 490 -13.41 1.90 2.01
C ASP A 490 -14.04 0.75 2.84
N LEU A 491 -13.95 0.84 4.17
CA LEU A 491 -14.57 -0.13 5.09
C LEU A 491 -16.11 -0.13 5.00
N VAL A 492 -16.74 1.05 4.91
CA VAL A 492 -18.20 1.17 4.76
C VAL A 492 -18.65 0.63 3.41
N VAL A 493 -17.96 1.00 2.33
CA VAL A 493 -18.28 0.52 0.98
C VAL A 493 -18.13 -1.00 0.91
N ALA A 494 -17.04 -1.56 1.47
CA ALA A 494 -16.84 -3.01 1.52
C ALA A 494 -17.93 -3.72 2.33
N SER A 495 -18.39 -3.11 3.42
CA SER A 495 -19.45 -3.65 4.27
C SER A 495 -20.83 -3.59 3.60
N LEU A 496 -21.15 -2.50 2.90
CA LEU A 496 -22.36 -2.37 2.08
C LEU A 496 -22.41 -3.40 0.95
N LEU A 497 -21.29 -3.62 0.27
CA LEU A 497 -21.19 -4.64 -0.78
C LEU A 497 -21.31 -6.07 -0.23
N ARG A 498 -20.94 -6.33 1.03
CA ARG A 498 -21.17 -7.64 1.68
C ARG A 498 -22.66 -7.87 1.96
N VAL A 499 -23.33 -6.89 2.56
CA VAL A 499 -24.79 -6.98 2.82
C VAL A 499 -25.57 -7.12 1.51
N ALA A 500 -25.23 -6.34 0.48
CA ALA A 500 -25.85 -6.45 -0.84
C ALA A 500 -25.66 -7.83 -1.52
N ARG A 501 -24.68 -8.63 -1.08
CA ARG A 501 -24.41 -10.00 -1.57
C ARG A 501 -25.05 -11.09 -0.71
N GLY A 502 -25.91 -10.73 0.24
CA GLY A 502 -26.67 -11.69 1.06
C GLY A 502 -26.09 -11.97 2.44
N ASP A 503 -24.93 -11.40 2.79
CA ASP A 503 -24.37 -11.49 4.15
C ASP A 503 -24.99 -10.41 5.05
N HIS A 504 -26.24 -10.65 5.46
CA HIS A 504 -27.01 -9.69 6.27
C HIS A 504 -26.49 -9.63 7.73
N GLN A 505 -25.69 -10.61 8.17
CA GLN A 505 -25.10 -10.72 9.51
C GLN A 505 -23.82 -9.91 9.69
N HIS A 506 -23.23 -9.40 8.61
CA HIS A 506 -22.03 -8.58 8.71
C HIS A 506 -22.31 -7.30 9.51
N ARG A 507 -21.41 -7.02 10.48
CA ARG A 507 -21.45 -5.81 11.31
C ARG A 507 -20.09 -5.15 11.33
N ILE A 508 -20.07 -3.83 11.26
CA ILE A 508 -18.85 -3.04 11.45
C ILE A 508 -18.60 -2.97 12.97
N ARG A 509 -17.69 -3.81 13.49
CA ARG A 509 -17.36 -3.93 14.93
C ARG A 509 -16.46 -2.82 15.47
N ILE A 510 -15.98 -1.92 14.62
CA ILE A 510 -15.09 -0.84 15.00
C ILE A 510 -15.91 0.28 15.64
N VAL A 511 -15.77 0.44 16.96
CA VAL A 511 -16.44 1.51 17.71
C VAL A 511 -15.65 2.81 17.58
N ARG A 512 -16.28 3.86 17.07
CA ARG A 512 -15.72 5.22 16.98
C ARG A 512 -16.66 6.23 17.63
N ARG A 513 -16.10 7.28 18.21
CA ARG A 513 -16.83 8.39 18.85
C ARG A 513 -16.91 9.64 17.97
N ASP A 514 -17.00 9.44 16.66
CA ASP A 514 -17.05 10.50 15.65
C ASP A 514 -18.22 10.28 14.67
N GLU A 515 -18.38 11.16 13.70
CA GLU A 515 -19.46 11.12 12.71
C GLU A 515 -19.43 9.83 11.88
N LEU A 516 -18.25 9.28 11.62
CA LEU A 516 -18.08 7.99 10.97
C LEU A 516 -18.59 6.85 11.86
N GLY A 517 -18.40 6.94 13.18
CA GLY A 517 -19.06 6.06 14.14
C GLY A 517 -20.59 6.06 14.04
N ARG A 518 -21.22 7.22 13.79
CA ARG A 518 -22.67 7.30 13.54
C ARG A 518 -23.07 6.60 12.24
N VAL A 519 -22.27 6.74 11.18
CA VAL A 519 -22.49 6.03 9.91
C VAL A 519 -22.36 4.52 10.09
N PHE A 520 -21.37 4.06 10.88
CA PHE A 520 -21.18 2.63 11.14
C PHE A 520 -22.34 2.06 11.98
N ALA A 521 -22.83 2.82 12.97
CA ALA A 521 -24.00 2.46 13.75
C ALA A 521 -25.28 2.42 12.88
N ALA A 522 -25.48 3.41 12.00
CA ALA A 522 -26.60 3.43 11.06
C ALA A 522 -26.54 2.24 10.08
N PHE A 523 -25.35 1.88 9.59
CA PHE A 523 -25.15 0.68 8.77
C PHE A 523 -25.52 -0.60 9.54
N ASN A 524 -25.08 -0.73 10.79
CA ASN A 524 -25.41 -1.89 11.62
C ASN A 524 -26.92 -2.00 11.90
N LEU A 525 -27.60 -0.87 12.15
CA LEU A 525 -29.05 -0.80 12.30
C LEU A 525 -29.80 -1.17 11.00
N MET A 526 -29.28 -0.75 9.84
CA MET A 526 -29.83 -1.16 8.54
C MET A 526 -29.70 -2.67 8.33
N GLY A 527 -28.55 -3.25 8.67
CA GLY A 527 -28.34 -4.71 8.63
C GLY A 527 -29.32 -5.47 9.52
N GLU A 528 -29.55 -4.97 10.73
CA GLU A 528 -30.53 -5.54 11.68
C GLU A 528 -31.97 -5.46 11.15
N ALA A 529 -32.37 -4.33 10.56
CA ALA A 529 -33.68 -4.19 9.93
C ALA A 529 -33.87 -5.16 8.73
N LEU A 530 -32.84 -5.35 7.90
CA LEU A 530 -32.87 -6.26 6.75
C LEU A 530 -32.89 -7.74 7.17
N GLU A 531 -32.34 -8.09 8.33
CA GLU A 531 -32.49 -9.44 8.92
C GLU A 531 -33.92 -9.69 9.39
N THR A 532 -34.51 -8.73 10.11
CA THR A 532 -35.89 -8.87 10.63
C THR A 532 -36.95 -8.97 9.52
N GLN A 533 -36.66 -8.48 8.30
CA GLN A 533 -37.56 -8.65 7.15
C GLN A 533 -37.38 -10.00 6.42
N ASN A 534 -36.25 -10.67 6.59
CA ASN A 534 -35.92 -11.93 5.92
C ASN A 534 -36.12 -13.17 6.80
N GLU A 535 -36.49 -13.01 8.08
CA GLU A 535 -37.03 -14.13 8.86
C GLU A 535 -38.41 -14.52 8.29
N PRO A 536 -38.64 -15.80 7.91
CA PRO A 536 -39.98 -16.26 7.61
C PRO A 536 -40.81 -16.06 8.88
N VAL A 537 -41.96 -15.40 8.75
CA VAL A 537 -42.96 -15.27 9.80
C VAL A 537 -43.25 -16.67 10.34
N ALA A 538 -42.59 -17.04 11.43
CA ALA A 538 -43.00 -18.16 12.25
C ALA A 538 -44.40 -17.80 12.72
N VAL A 539 -45.36 -18.66 12.38
CA VAL A 539 -46.71 -18.60 12.93
C VAL A 539 -46.57 -18.73 14.45
N VAL A 540 -46.50 -17.58 15.13
CA VAL A 540 -46.64 -17.52 16.58
C VAL A 540 -48.13 -17.61 16.85
N SER A 541 -48.57 -18.85 17.06
CA SER A 541 -49.76 -19.12 17.84
C SER A 541 -49.53 -18.59 19.26
N GLU A 542 -50.57 -17.94 19.78
CA GLU A 542 -50.77 -17.51 21.17
C GLU A 542 -50.01 -16.28 21.69
N VAL A 543 -50.80 -15.20 21.79
CA VAL A 543 -50.63 -14.10 22.73
C VAL A 543 -50.74 -14.63 24.17
N PRO A 544 -49.82 -14.22 25.07
CA PRO A 544 -50.26 -13.80 26.40
C PRO A 544 -49.82 -12.36 26.74
N LYS A 545 -50.69 -11.73 27.52
CA LYS A 545 -50.71 -10.32 27.94
C LYS A 545 -49.44 -9.82 28.65
N PRO A 546 -49.18 -8.49 28.64
CA PRO A 546 -48.02 -7.90 29.30
C PRO A 546 -48.19 -7.93 30.83
N HIS A 547 -47.26 -8.59 31.53
CA HIS A 547 -47.05 -8.35 32.95
C HIS A 547 -46.02 -7.23 33.13
N VAL A 548 -46.55 -6.06 33.50
CA VAL A 548 -45.79 -4.96 34.07
C VAL A 548 -45.29 -5.39 35.45
N VAL A 549 -43.97 -5.47 35.65
CA VAL A 549 -43.36 -5.38 36.99
C VAL A 549 -42.15 -4.46 36.89
N LEU A 550 -42.38 -3.20 37.25
CA LEU A 550 -41.35 -2.28 37.73
C LEU A 550 -40.90 -2.80 39.10
N GLN A 551 -39.63 -3.17 39.28
CA GLN A 551 -38.99 -3.02 40.59
C GLN A 551 -37.56 -2.46 40.46
N PRO A 552 -37.18 -1.49 41.31
CA PRO A 552 -35.89 -0.81 41.24
C PRO A 552 -34.78 -1.59 41.95
N THR A 553 -33.55 -1.31 41.50
CA THR A 553 -32.26 -1.72 42.05
C THR A 553 -32.20 -1.63 43.58
N GLN A 554 -32.02 -2.76 44.27
CA GLN A 554 -31.66 -2.78 45.68
C GLN A 554 -30.14 -2.63 45.82
N ILE A 555 -29.74 -1.59 46.55
CA ILE A 555 -28.38 -1.38 47.05
C ILE A 555 -28.26 -2.15 48.36
N LEU A 556 -27.32 -3.10 48.43
CA LEU A 556 -26.91 -3.75 49.68
C LEU A 556 -25.96 -2.83 50.46
N PRO A 557 -26.19 -2.56 51.75
CA PRO A 557 -25.17 -2.03 52.65
C PRO A 557 -24.35 -3.17 53.28
N ALA A 558 -23.03 -3.00 53.34
CA ALA A 558 -22.09 -3.80 54.14
C ALA A 558 -22.37 -3.61 55.66
N PRO A 559 -22.05 -4.56 56.58
CA PRO A 559 -20.90 -5.47 56.60
C PRO A 559 -21.19 -6.97 56.50
#